data_AF-A0A518G4Z9-F1
#
_entry.id   AF-A0A518G4Z9-F1
#
_cell.length_a   1.000
_cell.length_b   1.000
_cell.length_c   1.000
_cell.angle_alpha   90.00
_cell.angle_beta   90.00
_cell.angle_gamma   90.00
#
_symmetry.space_group_name_H-M   'P 1'
#
loop_
_entity.id
_entity.type
_entity.pdbx_description
1 polymer ?
#
loop_
_entity_poly.entity_id
_entity_poly.type
_entity_poly.pdbx_seq_one_letter_code
_entity_poly.pdbx_strand_id
1 'polypeptide(L)'
;MPDPSDAILEFKCPKCDKRLKAGSHVAGRRVKCPSCNQPVMVPGAQPKAAVSDDQWLTLDEPAISDLPERQKHVEEVRAARPTEGKVLASKRAEQSLGESRGATVTPPAKSAMSPSGDRLAAVDRSASGDSDEYSLQPEMANSPPSQPSPPAAGAKSPAGAPPPASIFDEDLPELAAIDPHPVRHSRAERSSAKSGPSTEPEGDLFGLGSELDALLPKALPPAAAPPRHAENGLEPLYAEEAAVADPEYRIKCGHCDTAQYVRLSSKGKKIKCPDCFAVFRIPGPPPGWKPRKAHLETPQWGGGTEMGLAPAAVVPAGTAPTHQQQAANILRKAEAEMHELSDDEVDSLYRGDFDNANFVQRTFGFLKDPVAVGQIVGYGIIFAMLFGVAQFALNSEDLFMQRGMLLLVSVGGGAIGVLFALPMLSGGLALIESVANGQRRVSEWPGFNLFDNIGDVLAIAGALAASLVPGFFVGYLLGGNGEGGGRIMITGMMVTCFVLFPVVLMSMLDNGSLFQPISQSVLRSFRAAADAWGGYFLKCLFAYFFVMLLWLLLLGEGKSPILAAIAGFLLPLLVFYTCQQIGALAESISDQLSFEFAPSDESETEDS
;
A
#
# COMPACT_ATOMS: atom_id res chain seq x y z
N MET A 1 -29.84 24.76 -18.40
CA MET A 1 -31.14 24.76 -17.71
C MET A 1 -30.98 23.88 -16.47
N PRO A 2 -31.29 24.37 -15.26
CA PRO A 2 -31.21 23.55 -14.05
C PRO A 2 -32.23 22.41 -14.10
N ASP A 3 -31.82 21.24 -13.61
CA ASP A 3 -32.57 20.00 -13.59
C ASP A 3 -33.80 20.13 -12.68
N PRO A 4 -35.02 19.73 -13.09
CA PRO A 4 -36.27 19.90 -12.32
C PRO A 4 -36.36 19.06 -11.02
N SER A 5 -35.26 18.49 -10.53
CA SER A 5 -35.21 17.57 -9.39
C SER A 5 -34.50 18.11 -8.12
N ASP A 6 -34.08 19.38 -8.10
CA ASP A 6 -33.51 20.01 -6.89
C ASP A 6 -34.60 20.34 -5.84
N ALA A 7 -35.01 19.34 -5.06
CA ALA A 7 -35.90 19.53 -3.91
C ALA A 7 -35.21 20.41 -2.85
N ILE A 8 -35.84 21.53 -2.45
CA ILE A 8 -35.33 22.43 -1.42
C ILE A 8 -35.69 21.89 -0.03
N LEU A 9 -34.68 21.67 0.82
CA LEU A 9 -34.82 21.25 2.21
C LEU A 9 -34.85 22.48 3.13
N GLU A 10 -35.86 22.57 4.00
CA GLU A 10 -35.94 23.59 5.05
C GLU A 10 -35.65 22.98 6.43
N PHE A 11 -34.70 23.54 7.17
CA PHE A 11 -34.35 23.09 8.52
C PHE A 11 -33.91 24.26 9.40
N LYS A 12 -33.82 24.06 10.72
CA LYS A 12 -33.37 25.09 11.68
C LYS A 12 -31.91 24.87 12.07
N CYS A 13 -31.15 25.95 12.20
CA CYS A 13 -29.80 25.90 12.74
C CYS A 13 -29.83 25.52 14.24
N PRO A 14 -29.11 24.48 14.70
CA PRO A 14 -29.12 24.04 16.11
C PRO A 14 -28.43 25.00 17.08
N LYS A 15 -27.72 26.02 16.57
CA LYS A 15 -27.03 27.02 17.38
C LYS A 15 -27.80 28.33 17.56
N CYS A 16 -28.50 28.78 16.51
CA CYS A 16 -29.15 30.09 16.50
C CYS A 16 -30.64 30.06 16.13
N ASP A 17 -31.23 28.87 15.98
CA ASP A 17 -32.64 28.59 15.67
C ASP A 17 -33.24 29.23 14.41
N LYS A 18 -32.42 29.90 13.58
CA LYS A 18 -32.87 30.46 12.31
C LYS A 18 -33.12 29.37 11.29
N ARG A 19 -34.22 29.52 10.54
CA ARG A 19 -34.59 28.65 9.41
C ARG A 19 -33.63 28.88 8.24
N LEU A 20 -33.06 27.80 7.73
CA LEU A 20 -32.18 27.76 6.57
C LEU A 20 -32.83 26.92 5.46
N LYS A 21 -32.53 27.28 4.21
CA LYS A 21 -32.92 26.52 3.02
C LYS A 21 -31.66 26.02 2.33
N ALA A 22 -31.63 24.75 1.96
CA ALA A 22 -30.51 24.15 1.23
C ALA A 22 -31.04 23.22 0.13
N GLY A 23 -30.32 23.08 -0.98
CA GLY A 23 -30.69 22.12 -2.03
C GLY A 23 -30.51 20.67 -1.57
N SER A 24 -31.26 19.74 -2.17
CA SER A 24 -31.13 18.30 -1.86
C SER A 24 -29.71 17.77 -2.11
N HIS A 25 -28.95 18.34 -3.05
CA HIS A 25 -27.57 17.96 -3.35
C HIS A 25 -26.56 18.27 -2.23
N VAL A 26 -26.90 19.12 -1.25
CA VAL A 26 -26.08 19.41 -0.06
C VAL A 26 -26.54 18.67 1.20
N ALA A 27 -27.53 17.78 1.08
CA ALA A 27 -27.93 16.85 2.14
C ALA A 27 -26.72 16.06 2.67
N GLY A 28 -26.55 16.01 4.00
CA GLY A 28 -25.45 15.29 4.65
C GLY A 28 -24.10 16.02 4.66
N ARG A 29 -23.96 17.17 3.98
CA ARG A 29 -22.73 17.99 4.03
C ARG A 29 -22.78 19.02 5.15
N ARG A 30 -21.61 19.45 5.62
CA ARG A 30 -21.45 20.55 6.57
C ARG A 30 -21.42 21.89 5.83
N VAL A 31 -22.33 22.79 6.16
CA VAL A 31 -22.42 24.14 5.59
C VAL A 31 -22.36 25.19 6.71
N LYS A 32 -21.75 26.35 6.46
CA LYS A 32 -21.71 27.44 7.46
C LYS A 32 -23.06 28.15 7.51
N CYS A 33 -23.62 28.34 8.71
CA CYS A 33 -24.85 29.08 8.88
C CYS A 33 -24.63 30.58 8.59
N PRO A 34 -25.38 31.22 7.67
CA PRO A 34 -25.19 32.63 7.32
C PRO A 34 -25.54 33.61 8.45
N SER A 35 -26.12 33.14 9.55
CA SER A 35 -26.51 33.99 10.67
C SER A 35 -25.62 33.90 11.90
N CYS A 36 -24.90 32.79 12.10
CA CYS A 36 -24.01 32.62 13.25
C CYS A 36 -22.61 32.13 12.89
N ASN A 37 -22.33 31.91 11.59
CA ASN A 37 -21.08 31.38 11.04
C ASN A 37 -20.59 30.03 11.60
N GLN A 38 -21.38 29.36 12.44
CA GLN A 38 -21.08 28.01 12.91
C GLN A 38 -21.37 26.98 11.81
N PRO A 39 -20.54 25.93 11.68
CA PRO A 39 -20.80 24.83 10.75
C PRO A 39 -22.01 24.00 11.22
N VAL A 40 -22.96 23.74 10.32
CA VAL A 40 -24.19 22.97 10.56
C VAL A 40 -24.29 21.85 9.53
N MET A 41 -24.64 20.65 9.97
CA MET A 41 -24.97 19.52 9.09
C MET A 41 -26.34 19.73 8.48
N VAL A 42 -26.45 19.68 7.14
CA VAL A 42 -27.76 19.66 6.47
C VAL A 42 -28.39 18.28 6.71
N PRO A 43 -29.57 18.17 7.34
CA PRO A 43 -30.23 16.89 7.55
C PRO A 43 -30.58 16.29 6.18
N GLY A 44 -29.92 15.19 5.83
CA GLY A 44 -30.21 14.45 4.62
C GLY A 44 -31.40 13.54 4.83
N ALA A 45 -32.29 13.47 3.83
CA ALA A 45 -33.24 12.39 3.74
C ALA A 45 -32.43 11.09 3.75
N GLN A 46 -32.69 10.21 4.73
CA GLN A 46 -32.19 8.85 4.66
C GLN A 46 -32.51 8.32 3.25
N PRO A 47 -31.54 7.74 2.53
CA PRO A 47 -31.84 7.14 1.24
C PRO A 47 -33.03 6.21 1.46
N LYS A 48 -34.11 6.46 0.74
CA LYS A 48 -35.32 5.64 0.79
C LYS A 48 -34.85 4.23 0.49
N ALA A 49 -34.77 3.39 1.53
CA ALA A 49 -34.29 2.03 1.46
C ALA A 49 -35.05 1.33 0.34
N ALA A 50 -34.34 1.08 -0.76
CA ALA A 50 -34.77 0.13 -1.74
C ALA A 50 -34.49 -1.23 -1.11
N VAL A 51 -35.58 -1.95 -0.81
CA VAL A 51 -35.63 -3.36 -0.44
C VAL A 51 -35.10 -3.67 0.97
N SER A 52 -36.02 -4.18 1.78
CA SER A 52 -35.84 -4.62 3.17
C SER A 52 -34.95 -5.85 3.28
N ASP A 53 -33.96 -5.79 4.15
CA ASP A 53 -33.12 -6.92 4.60
C ASP A 53 -33.87 -7.91 5.54
N ASP A 54 -35.18 -7.75 5.70
CA ASP A 54 -36.02 -8.66 6.50
C ASP A 54 -36.53 -9.89 5.71
N GLN A 55 -36.16 -10.03 4.43
CA GLN A 55 -36.61 -11.12 3.56
C GLN A 55 -35.61 -12.29 3.45
N TRP A 56 -34.63 -12.36 4.35
CA TRP A 56 -33.63 -13.43 4.37
C TRP A 56 -34.00 -14.62 5.27
N LEU A 57 -35.18 -14.59 5.93
CA LEU A 57 -35.63 -15.65 6.85
C LEU A 57 -36.97 -16.32 6.49
N THR A 58 -37.56 -16.00 5.34
CA THR A 58 -38.72 -16.74 4.79
C THR A 58 -38.28 -17.57 3.60
N LEU A 59 -37.93 -18.83 3.84
CA LEU A 59 -37.87 -19.88 2.83
C LEU A 59 -39.32 -20.22 2.43
N ASP A 60 -39.91 -19.39 1.56
CA ASP A 60 -41.08 -19.82 0.81
C ASP A 60 -40.60 -20.57 -0.44
N GLU A 61 -41.02 -21.83 -0.53
CA GLU A 61 -40.84 -22.70 -1.70
C GLU A 61 -41.25 -21.97 -2.99
N PRO A 62 -40.39 -21.87 -4.00
CA PRO A 62 -40.82 -21.32 -5.28
C PRO A 62 -41.78 -22.29 -5.97
N ALA A 63 -42.99 -21.82 -6.24
CA ALA A 63 -43.95 -22.50 -7.08
C ALA A 63 -43.37 -22.76 -8.48
N ILE A 64 -43.29 -24.04 -8.84
CA ILE A 64 -42.71 -24.59 -10.08
C ILE A 64 -43.57 -24.29 -11.34
N SER A 65 -44.58 -23.43 -11.26
CA SER A 65 -45.57 -23.27 -12.35
C SER A 65 -45.13 -22.37 -13.53
N ASP A 66 -44.08 -21.55 -13.40
CA ASP A 66 -43.84 -20.45 -14.36
C ASP A 66 -42.65 -20.69 -15.32
N LEU A 67 -42.05 -21.88 -15.30
CA LEU A 67 -40.96 -22.26 -16.20
C LEU A 67 -41.30 -22.27 -17.71
N PRO A 68 -42.52 -22.66 -18.19
CA PRO A 68 -42.77 -22.72 -19.62
C PRO A 68 -42.93 -21.34 -20.29
N GLU A 69 -43.26 -20.30 -19.52
CA GLU A 69 -43.48 -18.95 -20.06
C GLU A 69 -42.16 -18.17 -20.17
N ARG A 70 -41.23 -18.40 -19.24
CA ARG A 70 -39.90 -17.80 -19.27
C ARG A 70 -39.02 -18.37 -20.40
N GLN A 71 -39.20 -19.63 -20.77
CA GLN A 71 -38.48 -20.25 -21.90
C GLN A 71 -38.93 -19.69 -23.26
N LYS A 72 -40.23 -19.45 -23.47
CA LYS A 72 -40.73 -18.80 -24.70
C LYS A 72 -40.16 -17.40 -24.87
N HIS A 73 -40.07 -16.62 -23.79
CA HIS A 73 -39.57 -15.26 -23.86
C HIS A 73 -38.06 -15.19 -24.18
N VAL A 74 -37.29 -16.22 -23.81
CA VAL A 74 -35.86 -16.32 -24.15
C VAL A 74 -35.65 -16.79 -25.59
N GLU A 75 -36.48 -17.71 -26.10
CA GLU A 75 -36.43 -18.12 -27.52
C GLU A 75 -36.84 -16.98 -28.47
N GLU A 76 -37.86 -16.20 -28.11
CA GLU A 76 -38.32 -15.07 -28.93
C GLU A 76 -37.28 -13.93 -28.98
N VAL A 77 -36.60 -13.65 -27.86
CA VAL A 77 -35.50 -12.67 -27.79
C VAL A 77 -34.24 -13.19 -28.53
N ARG A 78 -34.01 -14.50 -28.56
CA ARG A 78 -32.90 -15.12 -29.32
C ARG A 78 -33.17 -15.15 -30.83
N ALA A 79 -34.42 -15.30 -31.25
CA ALA A 79 -34.84 -15.25 -32.65
C ALA A 79 -34.82 -13.82 -33.23
N ALA A 80 -34.94 -12.79 -32.39
CA ALA A 80 -35.01 -11.39 -32.82
C ALA A 80 -33.66 -10.66 -32.96
N ARG A 81 -32.51 -11.30 -32.69
CA ARG A 81 -31.19 -10.68 -32.90
C ARG A 81 -30.65 -10.95 -34.32
N PRO A 82 -30.57 -9.94 -35.21
CA PRO A 82 -29.88 -10.10 -36.49
C PRO A 82 -28.38 -10.27 -36.26
N THR A 83 -27.80 -11.28 -36.89
CA THR A 83 -26.37 -11.61 -36.85
C THR A 83 -25.51 -10.53 -37.52
N GLU A 84 -24.97 -9.60 -36.73
CA GLU A 84 -23.96 -8.60 -37.17
C GLU A 84 -22.55 -9.18 -37.41
N GLY A 85 -22.39 -10.51 -37.36
CA GLY A 85 -21.09 -11.19 -37.54
C GLY A 85 -20.63 -11.41 -38.99
N LYS A 86 -21.47 -11.13 -40.01
CA LYS A 86 -21.12 -11.41 -41.43
C LYS A 86 -20.75 -10.19 -42.28
N VAL A 87 -20.87 -8.96 -41.76
CA VAL A 87 -20.60 -7.74 -42.55
C VAL A 87 -19.13 -7.31 -42.53
N LEU A 88 -18.33 -7.75 -41.54
CA LEU A 88 -16.90 -7.40 -41.45
C LEU A 88 -15.96 -8.35 -42.20
N ALA A 89 -16.41 -9.55 -42.58
CA ALA A 89 -15.63 -10.48 -43.40
C ALA A 89 -15.73 -10.17 -44.91
N SER A 90 -16.84 -9.58 -45.37
CA SER A 90 -17.03 -9.23 -46.78
C SER A 90 -16.28 -7.96 -47.18
N LYS A 91 -16.16 -6.97 -46.28
CA LYS A 91 -15.45 -5.71 -46.57
C LYS A 91 -13.92 -5.85 -46.65
N ARG A 92 -13.34 -6.93 -46.12
CA ARG A 92 -11.89 -7.20 -46.21
C ARG A 92 -11.50 -7.94 -47.49
N ALA A 93 -12.45 -8.58 -48.18
CA ALA A 93 -12.23 -9.27 -49.44
C ALA A 93 -12.33 -8.37 -50.68
N GLU A 94 -13.03 -7.22 -50.58
CA GLU A 94 -13.14 -6.24 -51.69
C GLU A 94 -12.02 -5.19 -51.69
N GLN A 95 -11.24 -5.08 -50.61
CA GLN A 95 -10.13 -4.11 -50.51
C GLN A 95 -8.76 -4.65 -50.98
N SER A 96 -8.67 -5.93 -51.37
CA SER A 96 -7.44 -6.54 -51.90
C SER A 96 -7.45 -6.78 -53.41
N LEU A 97 -8.43 -6.22 -54.14
CA LEU A 97 -8.64 -6.47 -55.59
C LEU A 97 -8.63 -5.18 -56.43
N GLY A 98 -7.88 -4.17 -55.98
CA GLY A 98 -7.89 -2.84 -56.57
C GLY A 98 -6.54 -2.17 -56.75
N GLU A 99 -5.41 -2.89 -56.84
CA GLU A 99 -4.14 -2.25 -57.20
C GLU A 99 -3.13 -3.19 -57.87
N SER A 100 -3.29 -3.45 -59.17
CA SER A 100 -2.15 -3.52 -60.10
C SER A 100 -2.63 -3.57 -61.54
N ARG A 101 -2.41 -2.47 -62.26
CA ARG A 101 -2.41 -2.45 -63.72
C ARG A 101 -1.25 -1.57 -64.16
N GLY A 102 -0.20 -2.20 -64.70
CA GLY A 102 0.80 -1.52 -65.51
C GLY A 102 2.26 -1.86 -65.20
N ALA A 103 2.74 -3.01 -65.66
CA ALA A 103 4.04 -3.09 -66.34
C ALA A 103 4.22 -4.48 -66.98
N THR A 104 4.67 -4.45 -68.23
CA THR A 104 4.64 -5.51 -69.22
C THR A 104 5.82 -6.48 -69.09
N VAL A 105 5.48 -7.77 -69.03
CA VAL A 105 6.11 -8.96 -69.64
C VAL A 105 7.33 -8.74 -70.56
N THR A 106 8.45 -9.45 -70.30
CA THR A 106 9.01 -10.50 -71.21
C THR A 106 10.17 -11.29 -70.57
N PRO A 107 10.42 -12.56 -71.00
CA PRO A 107 11.14 -13.58 -70.23
C PRO A 107 12.60 -13.79 -70.68
N PRO A 108 13.35 -14.68 -70.02
CA PRO A 108 13.92 -15.77 -70.84
C PRO A 108 13.91 -17.16 -70.19
N ALA A 109 14.20 -18.10 -71.07
CA ALA A 109 14.10 -19.53 -70.98
C ALA A 109 15.21 -20.22 -70.17
N LYS A 110 14.84 -21.38 -69.62
CA LYS A 110 15.53 -22.68 -69.55
C LYS A 110 17.07 -22.75 -69.73
N SER A 111 17.68 -23.51 -68.81
CA SER A 111 18.76 -24.52 -68.95
C SER A 111 19.86 -24.27 -67.92
N ALA A 112 20.01 -25.12 -66.90
CA ALA A 112 20.70 -26.42 -66.89
C ALA A 112 22.21 -26.31 -66.59
N MET A 113 22.65 -27.24 -65.73
CA MET A 113 24.03 -27.71 -65.51
C MET A 113 24.98 -26.91 -64.58
N SER A 114 25.23 -27.56 -63.45
CA SER A 114 26.48 -27.72 -62.65
C SER A 114 27.77 -27.86 -63.49
N PRO A 115 28.97 -28.07 -62.89
CA PRO A 115 29.64 -27.47 -61.73
C PRO A 115 31.11 -27.07 -62.03
N SER A 116 31.85 -26.67 -60.98
CA SER A 116 33.31 -26.78 -60.80
C SER A 116 34.17 -25.55 -61.10
N GLY A 117 35.16 -25.30 -60.22
CA GLY A 117 36.42 -24.71 -60.64
C GLY A 117 37.06 -23.73 -59.68
N ASP A 118 38.00 -24.24 -58.88
CA ASP A 118 39.05 -23.55 -58.13
C ASP A 118 39.74 -22.38 -58.84
N ARG A 119 40.31 -21.46 -58.01
CA ARG A 119 41.65 -20.81 -58.07
C ARG A 119 41.58 -19.33 -57.66
N LEU A 120 42.21 -18.93 -56.55
CA LEU A 120 43.63 -18.58 -56.33
C LEU A 120 44.02 -17.16 -56.79
N ALA A 121 44.88 -16.54 -55.97
CA ALA A 121 45.62 -15.26 -56.08
C ALA A 121 44.83 -14.02 -55.62
N ALA A 122 45.13 -13.37 -54.49
CA ALA A 122 46.41 -12.81 -54.01
C ALA A 122 47.04 -11.82 -55.01
N VAL A 123 46.83 -10.52 -54.78
CA VAL A 123 47.71 -9.45 -55.24
C VAL A 123 47.79 -8.36 -54.17
N ASP A 124 49.02 -8.20 -53.69
CA ASP A 124 49.60 -7.15 -52.87
C ASP A 124 49.82 -5.83 -53.64
N ARG A 125 50.14 -4.78 -52.87
CA ARG A 125 50.76 -3.46 -53.18
C ARG A 125 49.81 -2.27 -53.28
N SER A 126 49.86 -1.30 -52.36
CA SER A 126 50.94 -0.32 -52.01
C SER A 126 51.03 0.87 -52.99
N ALA A 127 51.34 2.05 -52.42
CA ALA A 127 51.68 3.36 -53.01
C ALA A 127 50.49 4.36 -53.03
N SER A 128 50.41 5.36 -52.15
CA SER A 128 51.20 6.61 -52.01
C SER A 128 50.75 7.76 -52.93
N GLY A 129 50.58 8.96 -52.38
CA GLY A 129 50.25 10.22 -53.05
C GLY A 129 49.06 10.90 -52.36
N ASP A 130 49.21 11.80 -51.38
CA ASP A 130 49.91 13.09 -51.34
C ASP A 130 49.17 14.20 -52.11
N SER A 131 49.10 15.37 -51.44
CA SER A 131 48.81 16.73 -51.91
C SER A 131 47.41 17.39 -51.73
N ASP A 132 47.49 18.57 -51.07
CA ASP A 132 46.76 19.84 -51.22
C ASP A 132 45.42 20.03 -50.47
N GLU A 133 45.31 20.83 -49.40
CA GLU A 133 45.66 22.27 -49.21
C GLU A 133 44.87 23.21 -50.13
N TYR A 134 43.76 23.77 -49.63
CA TYR A 134 43.24 25.07 -50.08
C TYR A 134 42.38 25.73 -48.98
N SER A 135 42.94 26.76 -48.36
CA SER A 135 42.19 27.88 -47.78
C SER A 135 41.85 28.87 -48.90
N LEU A 136 40.72 29.58 -48.77
CA LEU A 136 40.59 31.05 -48.93
C LEU A 136 39.10 31.49 -48.85
N GLN A 137 38.80 32.35 -47.87
CA GLN A 137 37.71 33.36 -47.94
C GLN A 137 38.13 34.49 -48.92
N PRO A 138 37.22 35.36 -49.39
CA PRO A 138 36.88 36.59 -48.61
C PRO A 138 35.44 37.14 -48.75
N GLU A 139 35.08 37.95 -47.75
CA GLU A 139 34.20 39.14 -47.68
C GLU A 139 33.13 39.46 -48.74
N MET A 140 31.91 39.86 -48.29
CA MET A 140 31.50 41.27 -48.12
C MET A 140 30.03 41.47 -47.67
N ALA A 141 29.85 42.34 -46.66
CA ALA A 141 28.87 43.43 -46.50
C ALA A 141 27.34 43.23 -46.66
N ASN A 142 26.58 43.53 -45.60
CA ASN A 142 25.81 44.79 -45.47
C ASN A 142 24.87 44.81 -44.24
N SER A 143 24.99 45.86 -43.41
CA SER A 143 23.97 46.37 -42.49
C SER A 143 23.61 47.80 -42.92
N PRO A 144 22.38 48.30 -42.66
CA PRO A 144 22.21 49.50 -41.82
C PRO A 144 20.79 49.61 -41.18
N PRO A 145 20.37 50.76 -40.58
CA PRO A 145 20.98 51.54 -39.51
C PRO A 145 20.00 51.90 -38.36
N SER A 146 20.59 52.33 -37.24
CA SER A 146 20.00 53.01 -36.07
C SER A 146 19.79 54.52 -36.29
N GLN A 147 18.81 55.14 -35.61
CA GLN A 147 18.71 56.58 -35.22
C GLN A 147 17.40 56.83 -34.42
N PRO A 148 17.17 58.00 -33.75
CA PRO A 148 17.97 58.66 -32.71
C PRO A 148 17.12 59.16 -31.50
N SER A 149 17.78 59.51 -30.38
CA SER A 149 17.24 60.40 -29.32
C SER A 149 17.51 61.88 -29.65
N PRO A 150 16.69 62.83 -29.19
CA PRO A 150 17.21 64.03 -28.48
C PRO A 150 16.17 64.63 -27.47
N PRO A 151 16.32 65.85 -26.92
CA PRO A 151 17.18 66.21 -25.78
C PRO A 151 16.43 66.96 -24.64
N ALA A 152 17.17 67.32 -23.58
CA ALA A 152 16.71 68.07 -22.41
C ALA A 152 16.50 69.59 -22.65
N ALA A 153 15.47 70.16 -22.00
CA ALA A 153 15.38 71.59 -21.60
C ALA A 153 14.33 71.72 -20.47
N GLY A 154 14.65 72.50 -19.43
CA GLY A 154 13.91 72.50 -18.16
C GLY A 154 12.80 73.54 -18.00
N ALA A 155 12.08 73.45 -16.88
CA ALA A 155 11.60 74.57 -16.03
C ALA A 155 10.52 74.10 -15.02
N LYS A 156 10.76 74.47 -13.74
CA LYS A 156 9.79 74.93 -12.72
C LYS A 156 8.64 74.00 -12.23
N SER A 157 8.69 73.68 -10.93
CA SER A 157 7.53 73.33 -10.09
C SER A 157 6.45 74.44 -10.11
N PRO A 158 5.17 74.12 -9.84
CA PRO A 158 4.70 74.04 -8.45
C PRO A 158 3.70 72.89 -8.14
N ALA A 159 3.75 72.47 -6.87
CA ALA A 159 2.70 71.92 -6.00
C ALA A 159 1.39 71.33 -6.58
N GLY A 160 1.09 70.10 -6.14
CA GLY A 160 -0.22 69.76 -5.57
C GLY A 160 -1.08 68.73 -6.32
N ALA A 161 -0.95 67.44 -5.98
CA ALA A 161 -2.06 66.47 -5.84
C ALA A 161 -1.52 65.07 -5.46
N PRO A 162 -2.10 64.35 -4.49
CA PRO A 162 -1.66 63.01 -4.09
C PRO A 162 -2.22 61.90 -5.02
N PRO A 163 -1.47 60.82 -5.28
CA PRO A 163 -1.96 59.64 -5.99
C PRO A 163 -2.73 58.65 -5.06
N PRO A 164 -3.60 57.80 -5.64
CA PRO A 164 -4.59 57.00 -4.90
C PRO A 164 -4.00 55.77 -4.20
N ALA A 165 -4.62 55.45 -3.07
CA ALA A 165 -4.31 54.37 -2.14
C ALA A 165 -4.42 52.96 -2.76
N SER A 166 -3.44 52.12 -2.43
CA SER A 166 -3.47 50.67 -2.54
C SER A 166 -4.40 50.06 -1.49
N ILE A 167 -5.21 49.09 -1.89
CA ILE A 167 -6.45 48.66 -1.23
C ILE A 167 -6.35 47.30 -0.51
N PHE A 168 -5.16 46.85 -0.13
CA PHE A 168 -4.98 45.57 0.56
C PHE A 168 -3.82 45.64 1.57
N ASP A 169 -4.13 46.09 2.78
CA ASP A 169 -3.54 45.62 4.04
C ASP A 169 -4.21 46.38 5.19
N GLU A 170 -5.07 45.70 5.97
CA GLU A 170 -5.43 46.03 7.37
C GLU A 170 -6.65 45.19 7.78
N ASP A 171 -6.41 44.09 8.51
CA ASP A 171 -7.26 43.60 9.62
C ASP A 171 -6.74 42.23 10.12
N LEU A 172 -5.63 42.26 10.87
CA LEU A 172 -5.23 41.17 11.77
C LEU A 172 -5.08 41.76 13.18
N PRO A 173 -5.78 41.24 14.21
CA PRO A 173 -5.70 41.80 15.54
C PRO A 173 -4.37 41.47 16.23
N GLU A 174 -3.73 42.54 16.68
CA GLU A 174 -2.54 42.63 17.51
C GLU A 174 -2.72 41.87 18.84
N LEU A 175 -1.92 40.83 19.06
CA LEU A 175 -1.85 40.10 20.33
C LEU A 175 -0.96 40.86 21.31
N ALA A 176 -1.59 41.36 22.36
CA ALA A 176 -0.93 42.00 23.50
C ALA A 176 0.04 41.05 24.23
N ALA A 177 1.17 41.60 24.65
CA ALA A 177 2.18 40.94 25.46
C ALA A 177 1.65 40.54 26.84
N ILE A 178 1.97 39.32 27.28
CA ILE A 178 1.77 38.85 28.65
C ILE A 178 3.13 38.93 29.36
N ASP A 179 3.18 39.72 30.43
CA ASP A 179 4.31 39.88 31.33
C ASP A 179 4.66 38.57 32.08
N PRO A 180 5.96 38.29 32.34
CA PRO A 180 6.37 37.18 33.19
C PRO A 180 6.46 37.60 34.67
N HIS A 181 5.65 36.98 35.53
CA HIS A 181 5.87 37.01 36.98
C HIS A 181 6.79 35.85 37.44
N PRO A 182 7.61 36.06 38.49
CA PRO A 182 8.71 35.18 38.85
C PRO A 182 8.31 34.09 39.85
N VAL A 183 8.78 32.87 39.65
CA VAL A 183 8.74 31.81 40.68
C VAL A 183 10.15 31.59 41.23
N ARG A 184 10.25 31.77 42.55
CA ARG A 184 11.47 31.71 43.36
C ARG A 184 11.57 30.35 44.06
N HIS A 185 12.76 29.75 43.96
CA HIS A 185 13.47 28.84 44.87
C HIS A 185 12.83 27.53 45.37
N SER A 186 13.55 26.43 45.16
CA SER A 186 14.17 25.68 46.28
C SER A 186 15.46 24.99 45.82
N ARG A 187 16.53 25.34 46.52
CA ARG A 187 17.92 24.90 46.42
C ARG A 187 18.11 23.85 47.52
N ALA A 188 18.64 22.68 47.20
CA ALA A 188 19.26 21.81 48.18
C ALA A 188 20.61 21.32 47.66
N GLU A 189 21.63 21.68 48.42
CA GLU A 189 23.04 21.48 48.19
C GLU A 189 23.47 20.05 48.56
N ARG A 190 24.41 19.47 47.81
CA ARG A 190 25.54 18.78 48.43
C ARG A 190 26.77 18.79 47.52
N SER A 191 27.77 19.51 48.04
CA SER A 191 29.20 19.54 47.75
C SER A 191 29.82 18.14 47.89
N SER A 192 30.76 17.68 47.04
CA SER A 192 32.16 18.07 46.84
C SER A 192 33.12 17.01 47.41
N ALA A 193 33.94 16.43 46.53
CA ALA A 193 35.27 15.82 46.74
C ALA A 193 35.57 14.99 45.48
N LYS A 194 36.74 14.95 44.85
CA LYS A 194 38.06 15.59 45.02
C LYS A 194 38.84 15.27 43.73
N SER A 195 39.75 16.14 43.33
CA SER A 195 40.64 16.02 42.17
C SER A 195 41.80 15.03 42.37
N GLY A 196 42.30 14.46 41.27
CA GLY A 196 43.67 13.93 41.14
C GLY A 196 43.87 12.94 39.99
N PRO A 197 45.02 12.92 39.27
CA PRO A 197 45.10 12.60 37.83
C PRO A 197 45.90 11.32 37.47
N SER A 198 46.10 11.11 36.16
CA SER A 198 46.90 10.05 35.46
C SER A 198 46.25 8.66 35.49
N THR A 199 46.27 7.82 34.43
CA THR A 199 47.30 7.56 33.42
C THR A 199 46.65 6.76 32.28
N GLU A 200 47.15 6.88 31.04
CA GLU A 200 46.82 5.96 29.93
C GLU A 200 47.12 4.50 30.28
N PRO A 201 46.43 3.54 29.66
CA PRO A 201 47.16 2.75 28.67
C PRO A 201 46.36 2.41 27.40
N GLU A 202 47.14 2.26 26.33
CA GLU A 202 46.82 1.49 25.13
C GLU A 202 46.30 0.09 25.48
N GLY A 203 45.34 -0.41 24.71
CA GLY A 203 44.77 -1.75 24.91
C GLY A 203 44.05 -2.25 23.67
N ASP A 204 44.74 -3.16 22.97
CA ASP A 204 44.31 -3.97 21.84
C ASP A 204 42.84 -4.42 21.88
N LEU A 205 42.11 -4.08 20.81
CA LEU A 205 40.71 -4.45 20.63
C LEU A 205 40.53 -5.44 19.46
N PHE A 206 41.23 -6.58 19.49
CA PHE A 206 40.90 -7.77 18.69
C PHE A 206 41.42 -9.04 19.38
N GLY A 207 40.55 -9.78 20.05
CA GLY A 207 40.92 -11.06 20.64
C GLY A 207 39.91 -11.69 21.58
N LEU A 208 38.69 -12.00 21.11
CA LEU A 208 37.81 -12.95 21.80
C LEU A 208 37.07 -13.83 20.80
N GLY A 209 37.79 -14.85 20.34
CA GLY A 209 37.20 -16.05 19.76
C GLY A 209 37.77 -17.26 20.50
N SER A 210 37.19 -17.59 21.66
CA SER A 210 37.21 -18.94 22.28
C SER A 210 36.75 -18.89 23.75
N GLU A 211 35.48 -18.58 24.04
CA GLU A 211 34.95 -18.83 25.40
C GLU A 211 33.41 -18.93 25.49
N LEU A 212 32.76 -19.58 24.50
CA LEU A 212 31.31 -19.84 24.53
C LEU A 212 30.94 -21.34 24.47
N ASP A 213 31.87 -22.23 24.80
CA ASP A 213 31.62 -23.70 24.88
C ASP A 213 31.59 -24.23 26.34
N ALA A 214 31.58 -23.35 27.35
CA ALA A 214 31.67 -23.74 28.76
C ALA A 214 30.35 -23.71 29.56
N LEU A 215 29.18 -23.46 28.94
CA LEU A 215 27.90 -23.35 29.67
C LEU A 215 26.75 -24.22 29.11
N LEU A 216 27.06 -25.38 28.55
CA LEU A 216 26.06 -26.43 28.33
C LEU A 216 26.21 -27.55 29.40
N PRO A 217 25.25 -27.74 30.31
CA PRO A 217 25.30 -28.89 31.21
C PRO A 217 25.00 -30.19 30.45
N LYS A 218 26.01 -31.07 30.44
CA LYS A 218 25.98 -32.42 29.88
C LYS A 218 25.29 -33.39 30.84
N ALA A 219 24.51 -34.31 30.25
CA ALA A 219 23.79 -35.39 30.91
C ALA A 219 24.66 -36.31 31.79
N LEU A 220 24.06 -36.89 32.83
CA LEU A 220 24.60 -37.98 33.65
C LEU A 220 23.46 -38.99 34.01
N PRO A 221 23.79 -40.25 34.38
CA PRO A 221 23.17 -41.49 33.89
C PRO A 221 22.28 -42.18 34.95
N PRO A 222 21.69 -43.37 34.66
CA PRO A 222 20.62 -43.95 35.47
C PRO A 222 21.14 -44.88 36.58
N ALA A 223 20.51 -44.82 37.76
CA ALA A 223 20.55 -45.86 38.79
C ALA A 223 19.32 -45.68 39.71
N ALA A 224 18.36 -46.60 39.65
CA ALA A 224 18.17 -47.71 40.61
C ALA A 224 17.17 -47.36 41.75
N ALA A 225 16.01 -48.02 41.74
CA ALA A 225 15.04 -48.13 42.84
C ALA A 225 15.69 -48.83 44.07
N PRO A 226 15.22 -48.71 45.35
CA PRO A 226 13.82 -48.93 45.83
C PRO A 226 13.50 -48.08 47.13
N PRO A 227 12.60 -48.43 48.09
CA PRO A 227 11.39 -49.27 48.12
C PRO A 227 10.10 -48.51 48.61
N ARG A 228 8.96 -49.21 48.55
CA ARG A 228 7.63 -48.86 49.11
C ARG A 228 7.61 -48.93 50.64
N HIS A 229 6.91 -48.01 51.31
CA HIS A 229 6.11 -48.17 52.57
C HIS A 229 5.32 -46.85 52.77
N ALA A 230 3.99 -46.85 52.70
CA ALA A 230 3.00 -47.16 53.73
C ALA A 230 2.52 -45.91 54.50
N GLU A 231 1.22 -45.63 54.35
CA GLU A 231 0.27 -45.00 55.28
C GLU A 231 0.76 -43.89 56.22
N ASN A 232 0.19 -42.69 56.08
CA ASN A 232 -0.77 -42.15 57.05
C ASN A 232 -1.22 -40.74 56.66
N GLY A 233 -2.49 -40.44 56.95
CA GLY A 233 -3.22 -39.30 56.44
C GLY A 233 -2.77 -37.93 56.97
N LEU A 234 -3.02 -36.93 56.13
CA LEU A 234 -3.24 -35.55 56.54
C LEU A 234 -4.23 -34.91 55.54
N GLU A 235 -5.24 -34.25 56.07
CA GLU A 235 -6.36 -33.60 55.38
C GLU A 235 -5.90 -32.58 54.31
N PRO A 236 -6.60 -32.47 53.16
CA PRO A 236 -6.41 -31.37 52.23
C PRO A 236 -7.27 -30.16 52.65
N LEU A 237 -6.62 -29.12 53.16
CA LEU A 237 -7.18 -27.77 53.29
C LEU A 237 -6.89 -26.98 52.01
N TYR A 238 -7.65 -27.29 50.96
CA TYR A 238 -7.83 -26.40 49.80
C TYR A 238 -9.20 -26.72 49.19
N ALA A 239 -10.23 -26.12 49.78
CA ALA A 239 -11.50 -25.92 49.11
C ALA A 239 -11.27 -24.82 48.08
N GLU A 240 -11.08 -25.22 46.83
CA GLU A 240 -11.06 -24.35 45.67
C GLU A 240 -12.48 -23.79 45.49
N GLU A 241 -12.65 -22.52 45.85
CA GLU A 241 -13.88 -21.76 45.64
C GLU A 241 -14.14 -21.63 44.14
N ALA A 242 -15.05 -22.47 43.62
CA ALA A 242 -15.60 -22.32 42.29
C ALA A 242 -16.22 -20.92 42.16
N ALA A 243 -15.58 -20.05 41.38
CA ALA A 243 -16.07 -18.72 41.03
C ALA A 243 -17.48 -18.82 40.43
N VAL A 244 -18.48 -18.39 41.21
CA VAL A 244 -19.87 -18.38 40.80
C VAL A 244 -20.04 -17.29 39.74
N ALA A 245 -20.30 -17.69 38.49
CA ALA A 245 -20.54 -16.76 37.39
C ALA A 245 -21.69 -15.79 37.73
N ASP A 246 -21.35 -14.50 37.85
CA ASP A 246 -22.26 -13.41 38.17
C ASP A 246 -23.17 -13.13 36.96
N PRO A 247 -24.50 -13.33 37.04
CA PRO A 247 -25.34 -13.28 35.85
C PRO A 247 -25.56 -11.83 35.36
N GLU A 248 -25.56 -11.63 34.03
CA GLU A 248 -25.71 -10.31 33.40
C GLU A 248 -27.13 -10.08 32.87
N TYR A 249 -27.61 -8.82 32.90
CA TYR A 249 -28.90 -8.43 32.31
C TYR A 249 -28.79 -7.11 31.54
N ARG A 250 -29.67 -6.96 30.54
CA ARG A 250 -29.69 -5.82 29.62
C ARG A 250 -30.50 -4.66 30.20
N ILE A 251 -29.91 -3.47 30.23
CA ILE A 251 -30.56 -2.21 30.60
C ILE A 251 -30.45 -1.20 29.45
N LYS A 252 -31.38 -0.25 29.36
CA LYS A 252 -31.35 0.85 28.38
C LYS A 252 -30.96 2.16 29.05
N CYS A 253 -30.11 2.96 28.41
CA CYS A 253 -29.76 4.28 28.91
C CYS A 253 -30.97 5.23 28.79
N GLY A 254 -31.38 5.87 29.90
CA GLY A 254 -32.51 6.80 29.89
C GLY A 254 -32.31 8.12 29.12
N HIS A 255 -31.13 8.34 28.52
CA HIS A 255 -30.83 9.54 27.74
C HIS A 255 -30.73 9.29 26.22
N CYS A 256 -30.19 8.15 25.80
CA CYS A 256 -29.95 7.83 24.38
C CYS A 256 -30.52 6.47 23.95
N ASP A 257 -31.19 5.73 24.84
CA ASP A 257 -31.74 4.38 24.63
C ASP A 257 -30.74 3.28 24.25
N THR A 258 -29.44 3.56 24.25
CA THR A 258 -28.38 2.56 24.08
C THR A 258 -28.51 1.46 25.13
N ALA A 259 -28.52 0.22 24.65
CA ALA A 259 -28.57 -0.93 25.53
C ALA A 259 -27.18 -1.34 26.03
N GLN A 260 -27.06 -1.61 27.33
CA GLN A 260 -25.85 -2.08 27.98
C GLN A 260 -26.14 -3.36 28.77
N TYR A 261 -25.18 -4.28 28.80
CA TYR A 261 -25.23 -5.46 29.65
C TYR A 261 -24.49 -5.15 30.95
N VAL A 262 -25.11 -5.50 32.08
CA VAL A 262 -24.58 -5.18 33.41
C VAL A 262 -24.70 -6.39 34.33
N ARG A 263 -23.64 -6.68 35.09
CA ARG A 263 -23.59 -7.74 36.10
C ARG A 263 -24.57 -7.45 37.24
N LEU A 264 -25.22 -8.49 37.77
CA LEU A 264 -26.21 -8.37 38.85
C LEU A 264 -25.63 -7.74 40.13
N SER A 265 -24.36 -8.02 40.42
CA SER A 265 -23.60 -7.42 41.54
C SER A 265 -23.39 -5.91 41.42
N SER A 266 -23.54 -5.34 40.23
CA SER A 266 -23.43 -3.89 40.00
C SER A 266 -24.76 -3.14 40.21
N LYS A 267 -25.82 -3.82 40.65
CA LYS A 267 -27.11 -3.19 40.98
C LYS A 267 -26.92 -1.99 41.93
N GLY A 268 -27.41 -0.83 41.52
CA GLY A 268 -27.32 0.42 42.30
C GLY A 268 -26.02 1.21 42.14
N LYS A 269 -24.99 0.67 41.47
CA LYS A 269 -23.78 1.44 41.11
C LYS A 269 -24.09 2.44 39.98
N LYS A 270 -23.30 3.51 39.90
CA LYS A 270 -23.36 4.52 38.83
C LYS A 270 -22.43 4.08 37.71
N ILE A 271 -22.95 3.95 36.50
CA ILE A 271 -22.15 3.66 35.29
C ILE A 271 -22.32 4.77 34.27
N LYS A 272 -21.32 4.94 33.40
CA LYS A 272 -21.34 5.89 32.29
C LYS A 272 -21.80 5.18 31.02
N CYS A 273 -22.73 5.79 30.28
CA CYS A 273 -23.10 5.30 28.97
C CYS A 273 -21.96 5.49 27.96
N PRO A 274 -21.60 4.49 27.12
CA PRO A 274 -20.54 4.64 26.13
C PRO A 274 -20.89 5.66 25.05
N ASP A 275 -22.18 5.76 24.67
CA ASP A 275 -22.58 6.63 23.55
C ASP A 275 -22.79 8.10 23.96
N CYS A 276 -23.50 8.35 25.06
CA CYS A 276 -23.85 9.72 25.47
C CYS A 276 -23.10 10.22 26.71
N PHE A 277 -22.25 9.40 27.31
CA PHE A 277 -21.50 9.70 28.54
C PHE A 277 -22.33 10.11 29.78
N ALA A 278 -23.66 9.99 29.70
CA ALA A 278 -24.54 10.26 30.83
C ALA A 278 -24.31 9.23 31.94
N VAL A 279 -24.20 9.71 33.18
CA VAL A 279 -24.07 8.87 34.37
C VAL A 279 -25.47 8.52 34.87
N PHE A 280 -25.81 7.23 34.89
CA PHE A 280 -27.10 6.76 35.41
C PHE A 280 -26.90 5.62 36.40
N ARG A 281 -27.90 5.42 37.29
CA ARG A 281 -27.90 4.33 38.27
C ARG A 281 -28.54 3.10 37.65
N ILE A 282 -27.90 1.95 37.83
CA ILE A 282 -28.38 0.66 37.33
C ILE A 282 -29.68 0.28 38.06
N PRO A 283 -30.84 0.22 37.37
CA PRO A 283 -32.10 -0.20 37.98
C PRO A 283 -32.07 -1.71 38.25
N GLY A 284 -32.81 -2.19 39.25
CA GLY A 284 -32.91 -3.63 39.51
C GLY A 284 -33.53 -4.40 38.32
N PRO A 285 -33.30 -5.72 38.22
CA PRO A 285 -33.87 -6.54 37.16
C PRO A 285 -35.41 -6.48 37.19
N PRO A 286 -36.07 -6.56 36.02
CA PRO A 286 -37.53 -6.53 35.95
C PRO A 286 -38.16 -7.73 36.68
N PRO A 287 -39.35 -7.55 37.28
CA PRO A 287 -40.06 -8.63 37.97
C PRO A 287 -40.33 -9.79 36.99
N GLY A 288 -39.70 -10.94 37.22
CA GLY A 288 -39.78 -12.12 36.37
C GLY A 288 -38.51 -12.50 35.60
N TRP A 289 -37.43 -11.70 35.70
CA TRP A 289 -36.15 -12.07 35.11
C TRP A 289 -35.54 -13.29 35.82
N LYS A 290 -35.17 -14.31 35.04
CA LYS A 290 -34.48 -15.51 35.51
C LYS A 290 -33.08 -15.56 34.89
N PRO A 291 -32.01 -15.74 35.68
CA PRO A 291 -30.66 -15.84 35.15
C PRO A 291 -30.58 -17.06 34.23
N ARG A 292 -30.08 -16.86 33.00
CA ARG A 292 -29.75 -17.97 32.11
C ARG A 292 -28.55 -18.65 32.75
N LYS A 293 -28.73 -19.86 33.29
CA LYS A 293 -27.60 -20.66 33.76
C LYS A 293 -26.74 -20.94 32.53
N ALA A 294 -25.60 -20.27 32.42
CA ALA A 294 -24.60 -20.63 31.42
C ALA A 294 -24.16 -22.06 31.76
N HIS A 295 -24.62 -23.03 30.98
CA HIS A 295 -23.99 -24.34 30.97
C HIS A 295 -22.59 -24.11 30.40
N LEU A 296 -21.63 -23.86 31.29
CA LEU A 296 -20.21 -24.03 31.03
C LEU A 296 -19.98 -25.53 30.85
N GLU A 297 -20.40 -26.07 29.71
CA GLU A 297 -19.83 -27.30 29.20
C GLU A 297 -18.49 -26.92 28.58
N THR A 298 -17.45 -26.97 29.41
CA THR A 298 -16.07 -27.03 28.93
C THR A 298 -16.00 -28.20 27.96
N PRO A 299 -15.66 -28.03 26.66
CA PRO A 299 -15.51 -29.15 25.76
C PRO A 299 -14.25 -29.91 26.15
N GLN A 300 -14.40 -30.88 27.06
CA GLN A 300 -13.35 -31.81 27.43
C GLN A 300 -13.14 -32.78 26.26
N TRP A 301 -12.28 -32.39 25.33
CA TRP A 301 -11.74 -33.29 24.32
C TRP A 301 -10.81 -34.28 25.01
N GLY A 302 -11.37 -35.43 25.40
CA GLY A 302 -10.60 -36.61 25.79
C GLY A 302 -11.19 -37.37 26.97
N GLY A 303 -11.60 -38.61 26.70
CA GLY A 303 -11.90 -39.62 27.73
C GLY A 303 -13.36 -40.01 27.74
N GLY A 304 -13.68 -41.14 27.11
CA GLY A 304 -15.04 -41.64 26.98
C GLY A 304 -15.70 -41.94 28.32
N THR A 305 -16.91 -41.40 28.51
CA THR A 305 -17.97 -41.98 29.33
C THR A 305 -19.31 -41.37 28.92
N GLU A 306 -20.11 -42.19 28.25
CA GLU A 306 -21.57 -42.33 28.36
C GLU A 306 -22.40 -41.06 28.61
N MET A 307 -22.86 -40.44 27.51
CA MET A 307 -23.93 -39.43 27.53
C MET A 307 -25.28 -40.07 27.90
N GLY A 308 -25.86 -39.65 29.03
CA GLY A 308 -27.26 -39.89 29.36
C GLY A 308 -28.18 -38.95 28.58
N LEU A 309 -28.93 -39.49 27.62
CA LEU A 309 -29.97 -38.75 26.89
C LEU A 309 -31.13 -38.36 27.80
N ALA A 310 -31.56 -37.09 27.72
CA ALA A 310 -32.87 -36.68 28.15
C ALA A 310 -33.97 -37.46 27.40
N PRO A 311 -35.11 -37.77 28.02
CA PRO A 311 -36.13 -38.60 27.42
C PRO A 311 -36.66 -37.95 26.15
N ALA A 312 -36.52 -38.68 25.05
CA ALA A 312 -36.99 -38.31 23.73
C ALA A 312 -38.45 -37.82 23.81
N ALA A 313 -38.69 -36.61 23.32
CA ALA A 313 -39.98 -36.29 22.75
C ALA A 313 -40.27 -37.39 21.72
N VAL A 314 -41.43 -38.05 21.87
CA VAL A 314 -41.86 -39.18 21.04
C VAL A 314 -41.98 -38.70 19.60
N VAL A 315 -40.88 -38.78 18.86
CA VAL A 315 -40.88 -38.74 17.40
C VAL A 315 -41.31 -40.15 16.97
N PRO A 316 -42.36 -40.28 16.15
CA PRO A 316 -42.88 -41.59 15.74
C PRO A 316 -41.77 -42.40 15.06
N ALA A 317 -41.67 -43.66 15.46
CA ALA A 317 -40.67 -44.62 15.00
C ALA A 317 -40.82 -44.88 13.49
N GLY A 318 -40.18 -44.05 12.69
CA GLY A 318 -39.96 -44.23 11.26
C GLY A 318 -38.48 -44.00 10.98
N THR A 319 -37.68 -45.06 11.12
CA THR A 319 -36.33 -45.23 10.57
C THR A 319 -35.45 -43.97 10.56
N ALA A 320 -34.82 -43.66 11.69
CA ALA A 320 -33.67 -42.75 11.69
C ALA A 320 -32.56 -43.37 10.82
N PRO A 321 -32.06 -42.69 9.78
CA PRO A 321 -31.02 -43.23 8.93
C PRO A 321 -29.76 -43.48 9.75
N THR A 322 -29.14 -44.64 9.56
CA THR A 322 -27.86 -44.97 10.20
C THR A 322 -26.80 -43.94 9.80
N HIS A 323 -25.79 -43.70 10.64
CA HIS A 323 -24.70 -42.74 10.35
C HIS A 323 -24.06 -42.97 8.96
N GLN A 324 -24.00 -44.23 8.51
CA GLN A 324 -23.59 -44.59 7.15
C GLN A 324 -24.54 -44.09 6.06
N GLN A 325 -25.85 -44.11 6.28
CA GLN A 325 -26.84 -43.58 5.34
C GLN A 325 -26.81 -42.05 5.29
N GLN A 326 -26.54 -41.36 6.40
CA GLN A 326 -26.30 -39.91 6.38
C GLN A 326 -25.03 -39.55 5.61
N ALA A 327 -23.91 -40.26 5.86
CA ALA A 327 -22.67 -40.06 5.10
C ALA A 327 -22.86 -40.33 3.59
N ALA A 328 -23.60 -41.38 3.24
CA ALA A 328 -23.92 -41.70 1.85
C ALA A 328 -24.83 -40.64 1.20
N ASN A 329 -25.80 -40.10 1.94
CA ASN A 329 -26.64 -39.01 1.44
C ASN A 329 -25.87 -37.70 1.25
N ILE A 330 -24.90 -37.39 2.12
CA ILE A 330 -24.03 -36.22 1.96
C ILE A 330 -23.14 -36.39 0.72
N LEU A 331 -22.51 -37.56 0.55
CA LEU A 331 -21.68 -37.85 -0.63
C LEU A 331 -22.50 -37.79 -1.92
N ARG A 332 -23.71 -38.36 -1.91
CA ARG A 332 -24.60 -38.32 -3.07
C ARG A 332 -25.11 -36.92 -3.38
N LYS A 333 -25.34 -36.09 -2.36
CA LYS A 333 -25.72 -34.68 -2.55
C LYS A 333 -24.55 -33.88 -3.12
N ALA A 334 -23.32 -34.10 -2.64
CA ALA A 334 -22.13 -33.47 -3.18
C ALA A 334 -21.85 -33.89 -4.63
N GLU A 335 -22.06 -35.17 -4.97
CA GLU A 335 -21.93 -35.67 -6.35
C GLU A 335 -23.00 -35.08 -7.28
N ALA A 336 -24.23 -34.91 -6.79
CA ALA A 336 -25.30 -34.25 -7.56
C ALA A 336 -25.03 -32.76 -7.77
N GLU A 337 -24.55 -32.04 -6.75
CA GLU A 337 -24.16 -30.62 -6.88
C GLU A 337 -22.95 -30.45 -7.82
N MET A 338 -21.99 -31.38 -7.82
CA MET A 338 -20.90 -31.37 -8.81
C MET A 338 -21.37 -31.64 -10.23
N HIS A 339 -22.42 -32.45 -10.42
CA HIS A 339 -22.99 -32.72 -11.74
C HIS A 339 -23.97 -31.62 -12.21
N GLU A 340 -24.54 -30.84 -11.29
CA GLU A 340 -25.37 -29.67 -11.62
C GLU A 340 -24.55 -28.43 -11.96
N LEU A 341 -23.33 -28.30 -11.42
CA LEU A 341 -22.34 -27.37 -11.95
C LEU A 341 -22.08 -27.77 -13.41
N SER A 342 -22.40 -26.87 -14.34
CA SER A 342 -22.23 -27.13 -15.76
C SER A 342 -20.79 -27.57 -16.05
N ASP A 343 -20.60 -28.53 -16.97
CA ASP A 343 -19.26 -28.96 -17.38
C ASP A 343 -18.38 -27.74 -17.75
N ASP A 344 -18.97 -26.66 -18.28
CA ASP A 344 -18.30 -25.39 -18.58
C ASP A 344 -17.82 -24.63 -17.32
N GLU A 345 -18.59 -24.60 -16.22
CA GLU A 345 -18.16 -24.00 -14.94
C GLU A 345 -17.06 -24.82 -14.28
N VAL A 346 -17.18 -26.15 -14.28
CA VAL A 346 -16.16 -27.06 -13.75
C VAL A 346 -14.88 -26.97 -14.58
N ASP A 347 -14.99 -26.92 -15.92
CA ASP A 347 -13.85 -26.73 -16.81
C ASP A 347 -13.24 -25.33 -16.66
N SER A 348 -13.99 -24.29 -16.25
CA SER A 348 -13.46 -22.95 -15.90
C SER A 348 -12.82 -22.87 -14.50
N LEU A 349 -13.24 -23.74 -13.57
CA LEU A 349 -12.63 -23.88 -12.25
C LEU A 349 -11.31 -24.67 -12.33
N TYR A 350 -11.21 -25.63 -13.26
CA TYR A 350 -10.02 -26.46 -13.47
C TYR A 350 -9.06 -25.94 -14.55
N ARG A 351 -9.56 -25.35 -15.66
CA ARG A 351 -8.75 -24.41 -16.44
C ARG A 351 -8.70 -23.14 -15.62
N GLY A 352 -7.67 -23.00 -14.80
CA GLY A 352 -7.26 -21.68 -14.33
C GLY A 352 -6.94 -20.81 -15.54
N ASP A 353 -7.97 -20.28 -16.19
CA ASP A 353 -7.87 -19.24 -17.20
C ASP A 353 -7.34 -18.05 -16.43
N PHE A 354 -6.02 -17.98 -16.41
CA PHE A 354 -5.29 -16.89 -15.80
C PHE A 354 -5.80 -15.62 -16.47
N ASP A 355 -6.57 -14.84 -15.71
CA ASP A 355 -7.17 -13.61 -16.21
C ASP A 355 -6.04 -12.60 -16.49
N ASN A 356 -5.48 -12.72 -17.70
CA ASN A 356 -4.37 -11.91 -18.19
C ASN A 356 -4.75 -10.43 -18.14
N ALA A 357 -6.03 -10.10 -18.37
CA ALA A 357 -6.49 -8.72 -18.38
C ALA A 357 -6.46 -8.13 -16.96
N ASN A 358 -6.98 -8.86 -15.97
CA ASN A 358 -6.94 -8.44 -14.58
C ASN A 358 -5.50 -8.43 -14.05
N PHE A 359 -4.70 -9.47 -14.34
CA PHE A 359 -3.29 -9.50 -13.96
C PHE A 359 -2.51 -8.31 -14.50
N VAL A 360 -2.61 -8.01 -15.80
CA VAL A 360 -1.92 -6.87 -16.43
C VAL A 360 -2.47 -5.56 -15.89
N GLN A 361 -3.78 -5.44 -15.68
CA GLN A 361 -4.39 -4.24 -15.11
C GLN A 361 -3.96 -4.00 -13.66
N ARG A 362 -3.83 -5.04 -12.84
CA ARG A 362 -3.38 -4.91 -11.45
C ARG A 362 -1.88 -4.64 -11.36
N THR A 363 -1.11 -5.22 -12.28
CA THR A 363 0.36 -5.08 -12.32
C THR A 363 0.81 -3.75 -12.92
N PHE A 364 0.16 -3.28 -13.99
CA PHE A 364 0.53 -2.09 -14.76
C PHE A 364 -0.56 -1.00 -14.78
N GLY A 365 -1.50 -1.05 -13.84
CA GLY A 365 -2.64 -0.12 -13.77
C GLY A 365 -2.23 1.35 -13.70
N PHE A 366 -1.12 1.66 -13.01
CA PHE A 366 -0.59 3.01 -12.91
C PHE A 366 -0.22 3.64 -14.26
N LEU A 367 0.15 2.84 -15.28
CA LEU A 367 0.47 3.37 -16.61
C LEU A 367 -0.77 3.90 -17.36
N LYS A 368 -1.98 3.58 -16.91
CA LYS A 368 -3.22 4.13 -17.48
C LYS A 368 -3.52 5.54 -16.98
N ASP A 369 -2.91 5.97 -15.87
CA ASP A 369 -3.06 7.33 -15.37
C ASP A 369 -2.04 8.26 -16.05
N PRO A 370 -2.48 9.23 -16.88
CA PRO A 370 -1.57 10.14 -17.57
C PRO A 370 -0.72 10.97 -16.62
N VAL A 371 -1.20 11.24 -15.40
CA VAL A 371 -0.45 12.01 -14.41
C VAL A 371 0.69 11.17 -13.84
N ALA A 372 0.44 9.89 -13.52
CA ALA A 372 1.49 8.96 -13.09
C ALA A 372 2.58 8.82 -14.16
N VAL A 373 2.18 8.63 -15.42
CA VAL A 373 3.13 8.56 -16.54
C VAL A 373 3.92 9.86 -16.68
N GLY A 374 3.25 11.01 -16.55
CA GLY A 374 3.91 12.33 -16.55
C GLY A 374 4.96 12.47 -15.46
N GLN A 375 4.65 12.04 -14.23
CA GLN A 375 5.60 12.05 -13.11
C GLN A 375 6.78 11.10 -13.35
N ILE A 376 6.52 9.87 -13.81
CA ILE A 376 7.57 8.88 -14.11
C ILE A 376 8.52 9.42 -15.18
N VAL A 377 8.00 10.00 -16.26
CA VAL A 377 8.83 10.59 -17.32
C VAL A 377 9.60 11.81 -16.80
N GLY A 378 8.94 12.69 -16.05
CA GLY A 378 9.55 13.89 -15.47
C GLY A 378 10.72 13.56 -14.54
N TYR A 379 10.49 12.70 -13.54
CA TYR A 379 11.55 12.23 -12.66
C TYR A 379 12.59 11.41 -13.44
N GLY A 380 12.16 10.61 -14.41
CA GLY A 380 13.06 9.80 -15.24
C GLY A 380 14.10 10.66 -15.97
N ILE A 381 13.69 11.80 -16.54
CA ILE A 381 14.59 12.75 -17.20
C ILE A 381 15.58 13.37 -16.19
N ILE A 382 15.11 13.73 -14.99
CA ILE A 382 15.97 14.30 -13.93
C ILE A 382 17.02 13.28 -13.48
N PHE A 383 16.61 12.05 -13.15
CA PHE A 383 17.54 10.99 -12.75
C PHE A 383 18.46 10.55 -13.89
N ALA A 384 18.00 10.58 -15.14
CA ALA A 384 18.83 10.34 -16.32
C ALA A 384 19.95 11.40 -16.43
N MET A 385 19.64 12.68 -16.21
CA MET A 385 20.64 13.74 -16.19
C MET A 385 21.62 13.55 -15.03
N LEU A 386 21.15 13.25 -13.81
CA LEU A 386 22.01 13.03 -12.65
C LEU A 386 22.99 11.87 -12.88
N PHE A 387 22.51 10.73 -13.38
CA PHE A 387 23.34 9.55 -13.67
C PHE A 387 24.28 9.80 -14.84
N GLY A 388 23.82 10.50 -15.89
CA GLY A 388 24.66 10.85 -17.04
C GLY A 388 25.81 11.78 -16.66
N VAL A 389 25.54 12.81 -15.86
CA VAL A 389 26.58 13.73 -15.34
C VAL A 389 27.53 13.01 -14.39
N ALA A 390 27.01 12.14 -13.51
CA ALA A 390 27.84 11.31 -12.64
C ALA A 390 28.78 10.40 -13.43
N GLN A 391 28.27 9.72 -14.46
CA GLN A 391 29.07 8.85 -15.31
C GLN A 391 30.08 9.65 -16.16
N PHE A 392 29.69 10.83 -16.66
CA PHE A 392 30.62 11.72 -17.36
C PHE A 392 31.77 12.16 -16.45
N ALA A 393 31.48 12.51 -15.20
CA ALA A 393 32.50 12.87 -14.22
C ALA A 393 33.49 11.72 -13.97
N LEU A 394 32.98 10.47 -13.86
CA LEU A 394 33.82 9.29 -13.67
C LEU A 394 34.74 8.99 -14.87
N ASN A 395 34.29 9.27 -16.09
CA ASN A 395 35.05 8.99 -17.30
C ASN A 395 36.01 10.12 -17.72
N SER A 396 35.99 11.26 -17.04
CA SER A 396 36.85 12.40 -17.39
C SER A 396 38.31 12.11 -17.00
N GLU A 397 39.23 12.21 -17.98
CA GLU A 397 40.67 11.95 -17.76
C GLU A 397 41.38 13.12 -17.05
N ASP A 398 40.83 14.33 -17.17
CA ASP A 398 41.39 15.53 -16.57
C ASP A 398 41.21 15.52 -15.05
N LEU A 399 42.28 15.23 -14.29
CA LEU A 399 42.25 15.10 -12.83
C LEU A 399 41.57 16.28 -12.10
N PHE A 400 41.73 17.51 -12.61
CA PHE A 400 41.10 18.70 -12.06
C PHE A 400 39.58 18.71 -12.29
N MET A 401 39.14 18.43 -13.52
CA MET A 401 37.72 18.34 -13.85
C MET A 401 37.06 17.13 -13.18
N GLN A 402 37.77 16.00 -13.10
CA GLN A 402 37.32 14.78 -12.45
C GLN A 402 37.04 15.04 -10.97
N ARG A 403 38.01 15.58 -10.21
CA ARG A 403 37.82 15.86 -8.77
C ARG A 403 36.75 16.92 -8.52
N GLY A 404 36.74 17.98 -9.33
CA GLY A 404 35.74 19.05 -9.23
C GLY A 404 34.32 18.56 -9.51
N MET A 405 34.12 17.81 -10.61
CA MET A 405 32.82 17.25 -10.95
C MET A 405 32.40 16.15 -9.98
N LEU A 406 33.32 15.32 -9.50
CA LEU A 406 32.98 14.25 -8.55
C LEU A 406 32.50 14.83 -7.21
N LEU A 407 33.12 15.92 -6.72
CA LEU A 407 32.63 16.65 -5.55
C LEU A 407 31.24 17.26 -5.80
N LEU A 408 31.05 17.89 -6.98
CA LEU A 408 29.77 18.48 -7.37
C LEU A 408 28.67 17.40 -7.47
N VAL A 409 28.98 16.23 -8.02
CA VAL A 409 28.06 15.10 -8.15
C VAL A 409 27.80 14.46 -6.79
N SER A 410 28.79 14.28 -5.92
CA SER A 410 28.59 13.62 -4.64
C SER A 410 27.78 14.49 -3.67
N VAL A 411 28.14 15.78 -3.56
CA VAL A 411 27.47 16.71 -2.63
C VAL A 411 26.20 17.29 -3.28
N GLY A 412 26.35 17.86 -4.46
CA GLY A 412 25.25 18.49 -5.20
C GLY A 412 24.27 17.47 -5.74
N GLY A 413 24.75 16.40 -6.38
CA GLY A 413 23.89 15.33 -6.88
C GLY A 413 23.19 14.56 -5.76
N GLY A 414 23.80 14.40 -4.58
CA GLY A 414 23.14 13.88 -3.39
C GLY A 414 22.00 14.77 -2.91
N ALA A 415 22.24 16.08 -2.75
CA ALA A 415 21.23 17.04 -2.32
C ALA A 415 20.07 17.16 -3.33
N ILE A 416 20.39 17.27 -4.62
CA ILE A 416 19.41 17.34 -5.72
C ILE A 416 18.63 16.01 -5.79
N GLY A 417 19.32 14.88 -5.70
CA GLY A 417 18.71 13.55 -5.69
C GLY A 417 17.70 13.41 -4.56
N VAL A 418 18.05 13.82 -3.33
CA VAL A 418 17.12 13.82 -2.19
C VAL A 418 15.95 14.78 -2.43
N LEU A 419 16.22 16.00 -2.90
CA LEU A 419 15.18 17.00 -3.17
C LEU A 419 14.11 16.49 -4.15
N PHE A 420 14.50 15.72 -5.17
CA PHE A 420 13.56 15.14 -6.13
C PHE A 420 13.03 13.76 -5.74
N ALA A 421 13.76 13.00 -4.92
CA ALA A 421 13.31 11.72 -4.41
C ALA A 421 12.14 11.89 -3.42
N LEU A 422 12.15 12.92 -2.57
CA LEU A 422 11.08 13.10 -1.56
C LEU A 422 9.69 13.29 -2.19
N PRO A 423 9.47 14.18 -3.19
CA PRO A 423 8.18 14.26 -3.89
C PRO A 423 7.83 12.99 -4.67
N MET A 424 8.83 12.30 -5.25
CA MET A 424 8.63 11.02 -5.93
C MET A 424 8.09 9.95 -4.98
N LEU A 425 8.65 9.87 -3.76
CA LEU A 425 8.19 8.94 -2.73
C LEU A 425 6.79 9.31 -2.20
N SER A 426 6.49 10.61 -2.09
CA SER A 426 5.14 11.08 -1.77
C SER A 426 4.10 10.62 -2.81
N GLY A 427 4.40 10.80 -4.11
CA GLY A 427 3.55 10.26 -5.18
C GLY A 427 3.42 8.73 -5.14
N GLY A 428 4.47 8.04 -4.68
CA GLY A 428 4.45 6.60 -4.42
C GLY A 428 3.46 6.18 -3.32
N LEU A 429 3.36 6.94 -2.22
CA LEU A 429 2.40 6.66 -1.16
C LEU A 429 0.95 6.91 -1.59
N ALA A 430 0.70 8.02 -2.30
CA ALA A 430 -0.62 8.27 -2.89
C ALA A 430 -1.04 7.14 -3.84
N LEU A 431 -0.07 6.56 -4.57
CA LEU A 431 -0.32 5.39 -5.40
C LEU A 431 -0.65 4.15 -4.53
N ILE A 432 0.14 3.86 -3.50
CA ILE A 432 -0.13 2.73 -2.57
C ILE A 432 -1.54 2.83 -2.00
N GLU A 433 -1.94 4.00 -1.49
CA GLU A 433 -3.27 4.23 -0.92
C GLU A 433 -4.38 4.05 -1.96
N SER A 434 -4.22 4.60 -3.16
CA SER A 434 -5.23 4.46 -4.22
C SER A 434 -5.44 2.99 -4.61
N VAL A 435 -4.35 2.20 -4.70
CA VAL A 435 -4.40 0.80 -5.09
C VAL A 435 -4.94 -0.06 -3.95
N ALA A 436 -4.54 0.21 -2.71
CA ALA A 436 -5.07 -0.47 -1.53
C ALA A 436 -6.58 -0.26 -1.38
N ASN A 437 -7.09 0.91 -1.78
CA ASN A 437 -8.53 1.24 -1.79
C ASN A 437 -9.28 0.75 -3.04
N GLY A 438 -8.62 0.01 -3.94
CA GLY A 438 -9.24 -0.46 -5.19
C GLY A 438 -9.63 0.65 -6.17
N GLN A 439 -9.07 1.86 -6.02
CA GLN A 439 -9.38 2.99 -6.88
C GLN A 439 -8.68 2.84 -8.24
N ARG A 440 -9.40 3.12 -9.33
CA ARG A 440 -8.86 3.03 -10.69
C ARG A 440 -7.94 4.21 -11.06
N ARG A 441 -7.97 5.28 -10.29
CA ARG A 441 -7.21 6.52 -10.49
C ARG A 441 -6.87 7.11 -9.14
N VAL A 442 -5.69 7.71 -9.03
CA VAL A 442 -5.29 8.48 -7.84
C VAL A 442 -6.16 9.73 -7.79
N SER A 443 -6.93 9.91 -6.71
CA SER A 443 -7.89 11.03 -6.58
C SER A 443 -7.20 12.38 -6.50
N GLU A 444 -6.05 12.44 -5.83
CA GLU A 444 -5.30 13.66 -5.63
C GLU A 444 -3.81 13.32 -5.63
N TRP A 445 -3.06 13.92 -6.56
CA TRP A 445 -1.61 13.79 -6.59
C TRP A 445 -1.02 14.82 -5.62
N PRO A 446 -0.09 14.42 -4.73
CA PRO A 446 0.52 15.35 -3.81
C PRO A 446 1.20 16.47 -4.60
N GLY A 447 0.92 17.71 -4.21
CA GLY A 447 1.62 18.87 -4.77
C GLY A 447 3.11 18.84 -4.44
N PHE A 448 3.88 19.72 -5.07
CA PHE A 448 5.31 19.89 -4.76
C PHE A 448 5.58 20.48 -3.35
N ASN A 449 4.53 20.80 -2.57
CA ASN A 449 4.65 21.26 -1.21
C ASN A 449 5.05 20.08 -0.29
N LEU A 450 6.36 19.93 -0.09
CA LEU A 450 6.96 18.93 0.80
C LEU A 450 6.44 19.02 2.25
N PHE A 451 6.10 20.23 2.70
CA PHE A 451 5.68 20.48 4.08
C PHE A 451 4.29 19.92 4.39
N ASP A 452 3.39 19.90 3.40
CA ASP A 452 2.03 19.41 3.60
C ASP A 452 2.02 17.88 3.80
N ASN A 453 2.98 17.18 3.19
CA ASN A 453 3.09 15.71 3.20
C ASN A 453 4.31 15.22 4.00
N ILE A 454 4.85 16.02 4.91
CA ILE A 454 6.13 15.71 5.56
C ILE A 454 6.08 14.42 6.39
N GLY A 455 4.94 14.12 7.02
CA GLY A 455 4.75 12.89 7.81
C GLY A 455 4.85 11.64 6.93
N ASP A 456 4.11 11.63 5.83
CA ASP A 456 4.08 10.54 4.86
C ASP A 456 5.45 10.35 4.21
N VAL A 457 6.07 11.45 3.78
CA VAL A 457 7.42 11.45 3.21
C VAL A 457 8.45 10.90 4.20
N LEU A 458 8.37 11.27 5.48
CA LEU A 458 9.28 10.76 6.51
C LEU A 458 9.06 9.26 6.76
N ALA A 459 7.83 8.75 6.67
CA ALA A 459 7.55 7.32 6.82
C ALA A 459 8.20 6.50 5.73
N ILE A 460 7.98 6.85 4.46
CA ILE A 460 8.55 6.09 3.34
C ILE A 460 10.07 6.30 3.24
N ALA A 461 10.59 7.51 3.50
CA ALA A 461 12.02 7.76 3.53
C ALA A 461 12.71 7.02 4.69
N GLY A 462 12.07 6.97 5.86
CA GLY A 462 12.54 6.20 7.02
C GLY A 462 12.58 4.71 6.73
N ALA A 463 11.53 4.15 6.12
CA ALA A 463 11.49 2.75 5.72
C ALA A 463 12.55 2.41 4.66
N LEU A 464 12.74 3.30 3.68
CA LEU A 464 13.78 3.15 2.66
C LEU A 464 15.18 3.21 3.28
N ALA A 465 15.45 4.17 4.16
CA ALA A 465 16.74 4.27 4.86
C ALA A 465 17.01 3.02 5.71
N ALA A 466 16.04 2.57 6.50
CA ALA A 466 16.15 1.39 7.35
C ALA A 466 16.42 0.10 6.55
N SER A 467 15.86 -0.02 5.33
CA SER A 467 16.07 -1.17 4.46
C SER A 467 17.38 -1.11 3.66
N LEU A 468 17.90 0.08 3.36
CA LEU A 468 19.17 0.26 2.64
C LEU A 468 20.41 0.08 3.52
N VAL A 469 20.34 0.45 4.80
CA VAL A 469 21.49 0.41 5.73
C VAL A 469 22.13 -0.98 5.83
N PRO A 470 21.38 -2.09 6.03
CA PRO A 470 21.98 -3.42 6.09
C PRO A 470 22.69 -3.81 4.79
N GLY A 471 22.11 -3.45 3.63
CA GLY A 471 22.68 -3.77 2.32
C GLY A 471 23.93 -2.97 2.01
N PHE A 472 23.95 -1.71 2.43
CA PHE A 472 25.15 -0.88 2.37
C PHE A 472 26.27 -1.49 3.22
N PHE A 473 25.99 -1.89 4.46
CA PHE A 473 27.00 -2.47 5.34
C PHE A 473 27.54 -3.81 4.82
N VAL A 474 26.66 -4.71 4.39
CA VAL A 474 27.04 -6.00 3.80
C VAL A 474 27.83 -5.80 2.51
N GLY A 475 27.39 -4.88 1.65
CA GLY A 475 28.10 -4.54 0.42
C GLY A 475 29.45 -3.88 0.66
N TYR A 476 29.58 -3.07 1.71
CA TYR A 476 30.85 -2.48 2.14
C TYR A 476 31.82 -3.54 2.64
N LEU A 477 31.35 -4.47 3.50
CA LEU A 477 32.15 -5.57 4.00
C LEU A 477 32.62 -6.53 2.90
N LEU A 478 31.75 -6.84 1.93
CA LEU A 478 32.07 -7.76 0.82
C LEU A 478 32.90 -7.10 -0.29
N GLY A 479 32.61 -5.84 -0.61
CA GLY A 479 33.23 -5.13 -1.72
C GLY A 479 34.60 -4.55 -1.38
N GLY A 480 34.84 -4.23 -0.11
CA GLY A 480 36.05 -3.55 0.35
C GLY A 480 36.35 -2.27 -0.44
N ASN A 481 37.63 -1.89 -0.47
CA ASN A 481 38.12 -0.75 -1.25
C ASN A 481 38.63 -1.15 -2.65
N GLY A 482 38.27 -2.34 -3.14
CA GLY A 482 38.76 -2.87 -4.42
C GLY A 482 38.08 -2.25 -5.64
N GLU A 483 38.69 -2.44 -6.81
CA GLU A 483 38.07 -2.13 -8.11
C GLU A 483 36.77 -2.93 -8.25
N GLY A 484 35.63 -2.24 -8.18
CA GLY A 484 34.30 -2.85 -8.21
C GLY A 484 33.54 -2.87 -6.89
N GLY A 485 34.13 -2.42 -5.78
CA GLY A 485 33.46 -2.32 -4.48
C GLY A 485 32.14 -1.54 -4.55
N GLY A 486 32.10 -0.46 -5.33
CA GLY A 486 30.87 0.31 -5.55
C GLY A 486 29.72 -0.48 -6.19
N ARG A 487 30.02 -1.42 -7.11
CA ARG A 487 28.99 -2.28 -7.71
C ARG A 487 28.40 -3.24 -6.68
N ILE A 488 29.27 -3.83 -5.86
CA ILE A 488 28.86 -4.75 -4.79
C ILE A 488 28.01 -4.01 -3.74
N MET A 489 28.36 -2.77 -3.39
CA MET A 489 27.54 -1.92 -2.51
C MET A 489 26.15 -1.65 -3.09
N ILE A 490 26.06 -1.23 -4.35
CA ILE A 490 24.77 -0.95 -5.01
C ILE A 490 23.92 -2.22 -5.09
N THR A 491 24.52 -3.36 -5.45
CA THR A 491 23.82 -4.66 -5.47
C THR A 491 23.33 -5.04 -4.08
N GLY A 492 24.15 -4.87 -3.04
CA GLY A 492 23.75 -5.13 -1.66
C GLY A 492 22.54 -4.28 -1.23
N MET A 493 22.59 -2.98 -1.51
CA MET A 493 21.50 -2.04 -1.24
C MET A 493 20.21 -2.40 -1.99
N MET A 494 20.30 -2.79 -3.27
CA MET A 494 19.14 -3.21 -4.06
C MET A 494 18.51 -4.50 -3.52
N VAL A 495 19.31 -5.48 -3.15
CA VAL A 495 18.81 -6.75 -2.59
C VAL A 495 18.14 -6.53 -1.24
N THR A 496 18.73 -5.74 -0.34
CA THR A 496 18.09 -5.48 0.96
C THR A 496 16.89 -4.57 0.85
N CYS A 497 16.89 -3.60 -0.06
CA CYS A 497 15.69 -2.82 -0.38
C CYS A 497 14.56 -3.74 -0.86
N PHE A 498 14.82 -4.61 -1.84
CA PHE A 498 13.83 -5.57 -2.34
C PHE A 498 13.19 -6.43 -1.23
N VAL A 499 14.01 -6.95 -0.30
CA VAL A 499 13.51 -7.86 0.76
C VAL A 499 12.88 -7.09 1.93
N LEU A 500 13.54 -6.05 2.43
CA LEU A 500 13.18 -5.41 3.70
C LEU A 500 12.23 -4.22 3.52
N PHE A 501 12.31 -3.48 2.42
CA PHE A 501 11.48 -2.29 2.20
C PHE A 501 9.97 -2.53 2.37
N PRO A 502 9.34 -3.53 1.71
CA PRO A 502 7.90 -3.75 1.86
C PRO A 502 7.49 -4.12 3.29
N VAL A 503 8.33 -4.89 4.00
CA VAL A 503 8.07 -5.32 5.37
C VAL A 503 8.14 -4.15 6.34
N VAL A 504 9.19 -3.34 6.21
CA VAL A 504 9.41 -2.17 7.06
C VAL A 504 8.37 -1.09 6.78
N LEU A 505 8.04 -0.85 5.50
CA LEU A 505 7.04 0.15 5.12
C LEU A 505 5.66 -0.22 5.66
N MET A 506 5.19 -1.46 5.43
CA MET A 506 3.91 -1.92 5.97
C MET A 506 3.88 -1.89 7.50
N SER A 507 5.00 -2.22 8.16
CA SER A 507 5.10 -2.15 9.61
C SER A 507 5.01 -0.72 10.16
N MET A 508 5.65 0.25 9.50
CA MET A 508 5.58 1.66 9.90
C MET A 508 4.18 2.24 9.68
N LEU A 509 3.52 1.86 8.58
CA LEU A 509 2.14 2.27 8.29
C LEU A 509 1.15 1.66 9.29
N ASP A 510 1.29 0.39 9.64
CA ASP A 510 0.44 -0.31 10.61
C ASP A 510 0.60 0.23 12.04
N ASN A 511 1.84 0.49 12.47
CA ASN A 511 2.12 1.05 13.80
C ASN A 511 1.79 2.55 13.90
N GLY A 512 1.64 3.26 12.77
CA GLY A 512 1.55 4.73 12.74
C GLY A 512 2.78 5.42 13.35
N SER A 513 3.93 4.74 13.39
CA SER A 513 5.14 5.18 14.09
C SER A 513 6.39 4.94 13.24
N LEU A 514 7.19 6.00 13.08
CA LEU A 514 8.45 5.98 12.33
C LEU A 514 9.56 5.16 13.00
N PHE A 515 9.46 4.95 14.32
CA PHE A 515 10.53 4.33 15.11
C PHE A 515 10.29 2.86 15.44
N GLN A 516 9.15 2.31 14.99
CA GLN A 516 8.81 0.90 15.19
C GLN A 516 8.78 0.20 13.83
N PRO A 517 9.95 -0.15 13.26
CA PRO A 517 10.08 -0.65 11.89
C PRO A 517 9.52 -2.07 11.69
N ILE A 518 9.12 -2.77 12.75
CA ILE A 518 8.63 -4.15 12.70
C ILE A 518 7.31 -4.21 13.48
N SER A 519 6.22 -4.55 12.78
CA SER A 519 4.92 -4.88 13.39
C SER A 519 4.72 -6.39 13.44
N GLN A 520 4.19 -6.88 14.56
CA GLN A 520 3.88 -8.31 14.74
C GLN A 520 2.71 -8.76 13.86
N SER A 521 1.76 -7.86 13.54
CA SER A 521 0.64 -8.15 12.66
C SER A 521 1.13 -8.50 11.24
N VAL A 522 2.07 -7.70 10.72
CA VAL A 522 2.69 -7.89 9.41
C VAL A 522 3.50 -9.19 9.37
N LEU A 523 4.24 -9.52 10.44
CA LEU A 523 4.95 -10.79 10.52
C LEU A 523 4.01 -12.01 10.58
N ARG A 524 2.81 -11.87 11.16
CA ARG A 524 1.78 -12.92 11.12
C ARG A 524 1.16 -13.04 9.73
N SER A 525 0.98 -11.93 9.02
CA SER A 525 0.42 -11.94 7.67
C SER A 525 1.30 -12.68 6.66
N PHE A 526 2.60 -12.80 6.91
CA PHE A 526 3.48 -13.67 6.10
C PHE A 526 3.04 -15.13 6.08
N ARG A 527 2.48 -15.63 7.19
CA ARG A 527 2.00 -17.02 7.27
C ARG A 527 0.56 -17.15 6.83
N ALA A 528 -0.28 -16.18 7.17
CA ALA A 528 -1.69 -16.18 6.77
C ALA A 528 -1.86 -15.97 5.25
N ALA A 529 -1.13 -15.02 4.69
CA ALA A 529 -1.22 -14.58 3.29
C ALA A 529 0.02 -15.00 2.47
N ALA A 530 0.56 -16.21 2.70
CA ALA A 530 1.80 -16.66 2.08
C ALA A 530 1.77 -16.57 0.53
N ASP A 531 0.62 -16.88 -0.08
CA ASP A 531 0.43 -16.82 -1.53
C ASP A 531 0.50 -15.39 -2.07
N ALA A 532 -0.08 -14.43 -1.35
CA ALA A 532 -0.06 -13.01 -1.73
C ALA A 532 1.35 -12.42 -1.62
N TRP A 533 2.05 -12.70 -0.52
CA TRP A 533 3.46 -12.31 -0.34
C TRP A 533 4.36 -12.95 -1.40
N GLY A 534 4.19 -14.24 -1.67
CA GLY A 534 4.93 -14.96 -2.71
C GLY A 534 4.73 -14.35 -4.09
N GLY A 535 3.48 -14.03 -4.45
CA GLY A 535 3.15 -13.34 -5.70
C GLY A 535 3.78 -11.95 -5.81
N TYR A 536 3.79 -11.17 -4.72
CA TYR A 536 4.46 -9.88 -4.66
C TYR A 536 5.98 -10.02 -4.89
N PHE A 537 6.66 -10.88 -4.12
CA PHE A 537 8.10 -11.03 -4.22
C PHE A 537 8.53 -11.57 -5.57
N LEU A 538 7.78 -12.50 -6.17
CA LEU A 538 8.09 -13.02 -7.50
C LEU A 538 8.05 -11.91 -8.57
N LYS A 539 7.00 -11.07 -8.56
CA LYS A 539 6.85 -9.94 -9.49
C LYS A 539 7.97 -8.91 -9.33
N CYS A 540 8.20 -8.49 -8.09
CA CYS A 540 9.26 -7.55 -7.77
C CYS A 540 10.65 -8.13 -8.06
N LEU A 541 10.88 -9.43 -7.85
CA LEU A 541 12.16 -10.08 -8.14
C LEU A 541 12.54 -9.90 -9.62
N PHE A 542 11.61 -10.14 -10.55
CA PHE A 542 11.89 -9.94 -11.98
C PHE A 542 12.20 -8.48 -12.32
N ALA A 543 11.45 -7.53 -11.75
CA ALA A 543 11.68 -6.11 -11.98
C ALA A 543 13.05 -5.64 -11.43
N TYR A 544 13.36 -5.97 -10.18
CA TYR A 544 14.64 -5.64 -9.55
C TYR A 544 15.80 -6.35 -10.25
N PHE A 545 15.65 -7.63 -10.60
CA PHE A 545 16.69 -8.38 -11.32
C PHE A 545 16.98 -7.74 -12.69
N PHE A 546 15.94 -7.36 -13.43
CA PHE A 546 16.10 -6.70 -14.73
C PHE A 546 16.82 -5.35 -14.61
N VAL A 547 16.38 -4.49 -13.67
CA VAL A 547 17.01 -3.18 -13.44
C VAL A 547 18.45 -3.35 -12.95
N MET A 548 18.69 -4.28 -12.02
CA MET A 548 20.02 -4.58 -11.50
C MET A 548 20.96 -5.09 -12.60
N LEU A 549 20.51 -6.04 -13.43
CA LEU A 549 21.29 -6.55 -14.55
C LEU A 549 21.64 -5.42 -15.52
N LEU A 550 20.66 -4.59 -15.86
CA LEU A 550 20.86 -3.45 -16.74
C LEU A 550 21.83 -2.44 -16.11
N TRP A 551 21.75 -2.16 -14.81
CA TRP A 551 22.72 -1.30 -14.13
C TRP A 551 24.13 -1.87 -14.14
N LEU A 552 24.31 -3.18 -13.91
CA LEU A 552 25.61 -3.84 -14.02
C LEU A 552 26.18 -3.76 -15.45
N LEU A 553 25.31 -3.82 -16.47
CA LEU A 553 25.68 -3.73 -17.87
C LEU A 553 25.91 -2.29 -18.35
N LEU A 554 25.21 -1.29 -17.82
CA LEU A 554 25.27 0.09 -18.31
C LEU A 554 26.17 1.01 -17.48
N LEU A 555 26.40 0.70 -16.20
CA LEU A 555 27.25 1.50 -15.32
C LEU A 555 28.67 0.92 -15.24
N GLY A 556 29.68 1.80 -15.23
CA GLY A 556 31.08 1.39 -15.12
C GLY A 556 32.04 2.23 -15.95
N GLU A 557 33.32 2.17 -15.61
CA GLU A 557 34.39 2.87 -16.30
C GLU A 557 34.42 2.52 -17.80
N GLY A 558 34.58 3.55 -18.63
CA GLY A 558 34.66 3.42 -20.09
C GLY A 558 33.31 3.28 -20.81
N LYS A 559 32.18 3.22 -20.08
CA LYS A 559 30.84 3.17 -20.70
C LYS A 559 30.34 4.58 -21.02
N SER A 560 29.52 4.70 -22.08
CA SER A 560 29.03 6.01 -22.50
C SER A 560 28.05 6.61 -21.48
N PRO A 561 28.06 7.94 -21.28
CA PRO A 561 27.17 8.61 -20.32
C PRO A 561 25.69 8.48 -20.70
N ILE A 562 25.38 8.28 -21.99
CA ILE A 562 24.02 8.04 -22.49
C ILE A 562 23.46 6.74 -21.91
N LEU A 563 24.27 5.68 -21.79
CA LEU A 563 23.83 4.42 -21.21
C LEU A 563 23.54 4.56 -19.71
N ALA A 564 24.34 5.33 -18.98
CA ALA A 564 24.05 5.65 -17.58
C ALA A 564 22.78 6.48 -17.43
N ALA A 565 22.49 7.39 -18.36
CA ALA A 565 21.25 8.15 -18.37
C ALA A 565 20.01 7.22 -18.54
N ILE A 566 20.09 6.20 -19.40
CA ILE A 566 19.03 5.18 -19.53
C ILE A 566 18.86 4.39 -18.22
N ALA A 567 19.97 4.04 -17.55
CA ALA A 567 19.90 3.37 -16.25
C ALA A 567 19.21 4.23 -15.18
N GLY A 568 19.51 5.54 -15.15
CA GLY A 568 18.85 6.50 -14.25
C GLY A 568 17.36 6.68 -14.52
N PHE A 569 16.94 6.67 -15.80
CA PHE A 569 15.53 6.78 -16.20
C PHE A 569 14.66 5.62 -15.66
N LEU A 570 15.25 4.44 -15.46
CA LEU A 570 14.52 3.26 -14.98
C LEU A 570 14.26 3.29 -13.46
N LEU A 571 14.95 4.15 -12.71
CA LEU A 571 14.79 4.20 -11.25
C LEU A 571 13.37 4.63 -10.82
N PRO A 572 12.80 5.75 -11.32
CA PRO A 572 11.42 6.11 -10.97
C PRO A 572 10.42 5.04 -11.42
N LEU A 573 10.62 4.43 -12.59
CA LEU A 573 9.77 3.34 -13.05
C LEU A 573 9.75 2.18 -12.06
N LEU A 574 10.93 1.78 -11.53
CA LEU A 574 11.04 0.75 -10.51
C LEU A 574 10.32 1.16 -9.22
N VAL A 575 10.53 2.39 -8.74
CA VAL A 575 9.89 2.89 -7.50
C VAL A 575 8.37 2.87 -7.62
N PHE A 576 7.81 3.47 -8.67
CA PHE A 576 6.35 3.48 -8.89
C PHE A 576 5.79 2.06 -9.05
N TYR A 577 6.51 1.18 -9.76
CA TYR A 577 6.13 -0.22 -9.87
C TYR A 577 6.10 -0.92 -8.51
N THR A 578 7.09 -0.69 -7.64
CA THR A 578 7.12 -1.29 -6.30
C THR A 578 5.99 -0.77 -5.42
N CYS A 579 5.72 0.53 -5.44
CA CYS A 579 4.60 1.14 -4.74
C CYS A 579 3.26 0.54 -5.22
N GLN A 580 3.06 0.38 -6.52
CA GLN A 580 1.89 -0.31 -7.08
C GLN A 580 1.76 -1.74 -6.53
N GLN A 581 2.84 -2.51 -6.51
CA GLN A 581 2.80 -3.89 -6.01
C GLN A 581 2.54 -3.96 -4.50
N ILE A 582 3.06 -2.99 -3.72
CA ILE A 582 2.78 -2.90 -2.28
C ILE A 582 1.31 -2.56 -2.02
N GLY A 583 0.71 -1.65 -2.78
CA GLY A 583 -0.72 -1.35 -2.67
C GLY A 583 -1.60 -2.55 -3.00
N ALA A 584 -1.25 -3.30 -4.06
CA ALA A 584 -1.98 -4.52 -4.42
C ALA A 584 -1.82 -5.63 -3.36
N LEU A 585 -0.65 -5.70 -2.73
CA LEU A 585 -0.40 -6.59 -1.59
C LEU A 585 -1.26 -6.18 -0.39
N ALA A 586 -1.30 -4.89 -0.04
CA ALA A 586 -2.10 -4.37 1.06
C ALA A 586 -3.59 -4.70 0.91
N GLU A 587 -4.15 -4.52 -0.29
CA GLU A 587 -5.52 -4.92 -0.64
C GLU A 587 -5.76 -6.43 -0.40
N SER A 588 -4.83 -7.29 -0.79
CA SER A 588 -4.98 -8.74 -0.58
C SER A 588 -4.85 -9.18 0.88
N ILE A 589 -4.08 -8.44 1.68
CA ILE A 589 -3.85 -8.74 3.10
C ILE A 589 -5.01 -8.19 3.95
N SER A 590 -5.63 -7.07 3.59
CA SER A 590 -6.75 -6.48 4.36
C SER A 590 -7.93 -7.44 4.48
N ASP A 591 -8.18 -8.22 3.42
CA ASP A 591 -9.23 -9.25 3.43
C ASP A 591 -8.96 -10.32 4.48
N GLN A 592 -7.69 -10.64 4.76
CA GLN A 592 -7.34 -11.67 5.74
C GLN A 592 -7.22 -11.13 7.18
N LEU A 593 -6.79 -9.87 7.33
CA LEU A 593 -6.69 -9.22 8.64
C LEU A 593 -8.06 -8.88 9.24
N SER A 594 -9.08 -8.63 8.41
CA SER A 594 -10.43 -8.33 8.88
C SER A 594 -11.17 -9.52 9.52
N PHE A 595 -10.65 -10.74 9.36
CA PHE A 595 -11.31 -11.96 9.86
C PHE A 595 -10.99 -12.33 11.32
N GLU A 596 -10.07 -11.63 12.00
CA GLU A 596 -9.61 -12.06 13.33
C GLU A 596 -9.70 -10.96 14.40
N PHE A 597 -10.94 -10.48 14.61
CA PHE A 597 -11.35 -9.96 15.90
C PHE A 597 -12.42 -10.89 16.48
N ALA A 598 -12.03 -12.14 16.77
CA ALA A 598 -12.67 -12.84 17.86
C ALA A 598 -12.40 -12.00 19.12
N PRO A 599 -13.42 -11.60 19.89
CA PRO A 599 -13.19 -10.89 21.15
C PRO A 599 -12.27 -11.76 21.98
N SER A 600 -11.05 -11.29 22.22
CA SER A 600 -10.19 -11.90 23.22
C SER A 600 -10.97 -11.84 24.52
N ASP A 601 -11.34 -12.99 25.06
CA ASP A 601 -11.76 -13.13 26.44
C ASP A 601 -10.69 -12.42 27.27
N GLU A 602 -11.01 -11.21 27.74
CA GLU A 602 -10.22 -10.48 28.71
C GLU A 602 -10.21 -11.34 29.97
N SER A 603 -9.22 -12.24 30.06
CA SER A 603 -8.85 -12.87 31.32
C SER A 603 -8.34 -11.76 32.21
N GLU A 604 -9.25 -11.27 33.06
CA GLU A 604 -9.00 -10.49 34.27
C GLU A 604 -7.78 -11.10 35.01
N THR A 605 -6.60 -10.51 34.83
CA THR A 605 -5.51 -10.61 35.80
C THR A 605 -5.48 -9.31 36.59
N GLU A 606 -6.37 -9.21 37.58
CA GLU A 606 -6.07 -8.49 38.82
C GLU A 606 -5.38 -9.50 39.76
N ASP A 607 -4.14 -9.21 40.16
CA ASP A 607 -3.71 -9.32 41.56
C ASP A 607 -2.24 -8.92 41.73
N SER A 608 -2.03 -7.71 42.26
CA SER A 608 -1.03 -7.33 43.29
C SER A 608 -1.19 -5.86 43.68
#